data_AF-A0A925SQF1-F1
#
_entry.id   AF-A0A925SQF1-F1
#
_cell.length_a   1.000
_cell.length_b   1.000
_cell.length_c   1.000
_cell.angle_alpha   90.00
_cell.angle_beta   90.00
_cell.angle_gamma   90.00
#
_symmetry.space_group_name_H-M   'P 1'
#
loop_
_entity.id
_entity.type
_entity.pdbx_description
1 polymer ?
#
loop_
_entity_poly.entity_id
_entity_poly.type
_entity_poly.pdbx_seq_one_letter_code
_entity_poly.pdbx_strand_id
1 'polypeptide(L)'
;MEITKQKDGQIVTEIKGVDVYDPTTGQIRSASTDDIECWFNDINYNGESFFVRHAYFTGAEEPCDKLKRALRAEIDEAAWSSLYSTTSRPFAKPESGKIAI
;
A
#
# COMPACT_ATOMS: atom_id res chain seq x y z
N MET A 1 10.69 -2.19 0.43
CA MET A 1 10.03 -1.21 -0.46
C MET A 1 11.06 -0.60 -1.39
N GLU A 2 10.66 -0.30 -2.62
CA GLU A 2 11.43 0.46 -3.60
C GLU A 2 10.74 1.79 -3.89
N ILE A 3 11.51 2.86 -4.13
CA ILE A 3 11.00 4.20 -4.44
C ILE A 3 11.62 4.67 -5.74
N THR A 4 10.78 4.93 -6.74
CA THR A 4 11.20 5.42 -8.07
C THR A 4 10.70 6.84 -8.31
N LYS A 5 11.58 7.71 -8.80
CA LYS A 5 11.21 9.04 -9.29
C LYS A 5 10.84 8.96 -10.76
N GLN A 6 9.67 9.48 -11.11
CA GLN A 6 9.18 9.61 -12.47
C GLN A 6 9.79 10.83 -13.16
N LYS A 7 9.70 10.87 -14.50
CA LYS A 7 10.28 11.96 -15.32
C LYS A 7 9.68 13.34 -15.02
N ASP A 8 8.42 13.37 -14.59
CA ASP A 8 7.67 14.57 -14.21
C ASP A 8 7.90 14.99 -12.74
N GLY A 9 8.78 14.29 -12.02
CA GLY A 9 9.10 14.59 -10.61
C GLY A 9 8.16 13.91 -9.60
N GLN A 10 7.16 13.15 -10.05
CA GLN A 10 6.35 12.33 -9.15
C GLN A 10 7.14 11.14 -8.61
N ILE A 11 6.61 10.53 -7.54
CA ILE A 11 7.17 9.35 -6.88
C ILE A 11 6.20 8.19 -7.04
N VAL A 12 6.76 7.01 -7.26
CA VAL A 12 6.06 5.72 -7.20
C VAL A 12 6.77 4.84 -6.18
N THR A 13 5.99 4.17 -5.33
CA THR A 13 6.50 3.22 -4.34
C THR A 13 6.02 1.82 -4.66
N GLU A 14 6.89 0.82 -4.53
CA GLU A 14 6.56 -0.59 -4.70
C GLU A 14 6.91 -1.38 -3.43
N ILE A 15 5.95 -2.15 -2.91
CA ILE A 15 6.21 -3.10 -1.84
C ILE A 15 6.81 -4.39 -2.40
N LYS A 16 7.72 -5.01 -1.65
CA LYS A 16 8.42 -6.24 -2.07
C LYS A 16 8.09 -7.45 -1.18
N GLY A 17 7.17 -7.26 -0.22
CA GLY A 17 6.94 -8.17 0.89
C GLY A 17 7.11 -7.46 2.22
N VAL A 18 7.04 -8.24 3.31
CA VAL A 18 7.16 -7.76 4.69
C VAL A 18 8.02 -8.72 5.50
N ASP A 19 8.89 -8.16 6.34
CA ASP A 19 9.64 -8.91 7.33
C ASP A 19 8.97 -8.73 8.70
N VAL A 20 8.57 -9.85 9.31
CA VAL A 20 7.95 -9.85 10.64
C VAL A 20 8.95 -10.38 11.65
N TYR A 21 9.32 -9.51 12.60
CA TYR A 21 10.15 -9.90 13.73
C TYR A 21 9.29 -10.52 14.84
N ASP A 22 9.66 -11.73 15.27
CA ASP A 22 9.08 -12.38 16.44
C ASP A 22 9.92 -12.06 17.69
N PRO A 23 9.40 -11.25 18.64
CA PRO A 23 10.16 -10.84 19.82
C PRO A 23 10.37 -11.96 20.84
N THR A 24 9.61 -13.06 20.75
CA THR A 24 9.73 -14.18 21.69
C THR A 24 10.85 -15.14 21.30
N THR A 25 11.08 -15.31 20.00
CA THR A 25 12.11 -16.20 19.46
C THR A 25 13.33 -15.46 18.91
N GLY A 26 13.22 -14.15 18.68
CA GLY A 26 14.25 -13.33 18.07
C GLY A 26 14.42 -13.57 16.56
N GLN A 27 13.49 -14.29 15.92
CA GLN A 27 13.58 -14.64 14.51
C GLN A 27 12.88 -13.62 13.62
N ILE A 28 13.39 -13.47 12.39
CA ILE A 28 12.74 -12.72 11.32
C ILE A 28 12.12 -13.72 10.36
N ARG A 29 10.83 -13.53 10.06
CA ARG A 29 10.10 -14.28 9.04
C ARG A 29 9.79 -13.35 7.89
N SER A 30 10.36 -13.62 6.72
CA SER A 30 10.06 -12.89 5.48
C SER A 30 8.80 -13.47 4.85
N ALA A 31 7.92 -12.58 4.42
CA ALA A 31 6.70 -12.89 3.69
C ALA A 31 6.71 -12.13 2.36
N SER A 32 6.23 -12.77 1.30
CA SER A 32 6.14 -12.19 -0.03
C SER A 32 4.95 -11.24 -0.13
N THR A 33 4.75 -10.61 -1.29
CA THR A 33 3.55 -9.81 -1.53
C THR A 33 2.27 -10.64 -1.59
N ASP A 34 2.38 -11.93 -1.92
CA ASP A 34 1.23 -12.84 -2.01
C ASP A 34 0.66 -13.16 -0.62
N ASP A 35 1.47 -12.98 0.43
CA ASP A 35 1.11 -13.16 1.83
C ASP A 35 0.53 -11.88 2.47
N ILE A 36 0.40 -10.81 1.69
CA ILE A 36 -0.17 -9.53 2.12
C ILE A 36 -1.59 -9.44 1.54
N GLU A 37 -2.59 -9.17 2.39
CA GLU A 37 -3.97 -8.95 1.91
C GLU A 37 -4.13 -7.53 1.37
N CYS A 38 -3.67 -6.55 2.14
CA CYS A 38 -3.71 -5.13 1.81
C CYS A 38 -2.50 -4.39 2.36
N TRP A 39 -2.16 -3.28 1.70
CA TRP A 39 -1.15 -2.35 2.18
C TRP A 39 -1.64 -0.92 2.03
N PHE A 40 -1.21 -0.08 2.97
CA PHE A 40 -1.59 1.32 3.04
C PHE A 40 -0.35 2.16 2.88
N ASN A 41 -0.52 3.36 2.32
CA ASN A 41 0.58 4.28 2.11
C ASN A 41 0.19 5.66 2.64
N ASP A 42 0.96 6.11 3.63
CA ASP A 42 0.99 7.50 4.04
C ASP A 42 2.06 8.23 3.22
N ILE A 43 1.60 8.86 2.13
CA ILE A 43 2.45 9.58 1.17
C ILE A 43 2.98 10.93 1.69
N ASN A 44 2.66 11.35 2.93
CA ASN A 44 3.17 12.59 3.55
C ASN A 44 3.23 12.44 5.07
N TYR A 45 3.94 11.41 5.52
CA TYR A 45 3.99 11.03 6.92
C TYR A 45 4.66 12.13 7.75
N ASN A 46 4.03 12.54 8.85
CA ASN A 46 4.54 13.62 9.70
C ASN A 46 5.52 13.11 10.80
N GLY A 47 5.63 11.80 11.01
CA GLY A 47 6.45 11.22 12.08
C GLY A 47 5.70 10.93 13.37
N GLU A 48 4.42 11.28 13.47
CA GLU A 48 3.60 11.13 14.68
C GLU A 48 2.41 10.21 14.46
N SER A 49 1.64 10.44 13.40
CA SER A 49 0.40 9.74 13.12
C SER A 49 0.39 9.21 11.69
N PHE A 50 -0.05 7.98 11.54
CA PHE A 50 -0.21 7.35 10.24
C PHE A 50 -1.60 7.66 9.68
N PHE A 51 -1.65 8.29 8.50
CA PHE A 51 -2.90 8.54 7.80
C PHE A 51 -2.91 7.79 6.47
N VAL A 52 -3.87 6.88 6.31
CA VAL A 52 -4.08 6.16 5.05
C VAL A 52 -4.46 7.16 3.96
N ARG A 53 -3.54 7.40 3.02
CA ARG A 53 -3.80 8.26 1.85
C ARG A 53 -4.03 7.44 0.60
N HIS A 54 -3.26 6.36 0.42
CA HIS A 54 -3.55 5.33 -0.58
C HIS A 54 -3.72 3.96 0.07
N ALA A 55 -4.52 3.11 -0.58
CA ALA A 55 -4.81 1.74 -0.16
C ALA A 55 -4.80 0.82 -1.39
N TYR A 56 -4.22 -0.36 -1.23
CA TYR A 56 -4.05 -1.35 -2.29
C TYR A 56 -4.20 -2.76 -1.73
N PHE A 57 -4.48 -3.71 -2.62
CA PHE A 57 -4.65 -5.13 -2.33
C PHE A 57 -3.65 -5.96 -3.12
N THR A 58 -3.24 -7.09 -2.56
CA THR A 58 -2.27 -8.01 -3.20
C THR A 58 -2.73 -9.48 -3.21
N GLY A 59 -3.76 -9.83 -2.41
CA GLY A 59 -4.31 -11.18 -2.34
C GLY A 59 -5.23 -11.58 -3.51
N ALA A 60 -5.33 -12.89 -3.74
CA ALA A 60 -6.02 -13.51 -4.88
C ALA A 60 -7.54 -13.72 -4.73
N GLU A 61 -8.11 -13.53 -3.53
CA GLU A 61 -9.54 -13.79 -3.28
C GLU A 61 -10.27 -12.53 -2.82
N GLU A 62 -11.11 -11.98 -3.69
CA GLU A 62 -12.13 -10.93 -3.51
C GLU A 62 -12.34 -10.41 -2.06
N PRO A 63 -11.38 -9.69 -1.42
CA PRO A 63 -11.56 -9.15 -0.07
C PRO A 63 -12.58 -7.99 -0.07
N CYS A 64 -12.93 -7.60 -1.28
CA CYS A 64 -13.44 -6.32 -1.69
C CYS A 64 -14.97 -6.33 -1.79
N ASP A 65 -15.60 -7.50 -1.82
CA ASP A 65 -17.06 -7.63 -1.87
C ASP A 65 -17.76 -7.01 -0.65
N LYS A 66 -17.19 -7.20 0.54
CA LYS A 66 -17.68 -6.57 1.79
C LYS A 66 -17.46 -5.05 1.77
N LEU A 67 -16.32 -4.59 1.25
CA LEU A 67 -15.98 -3.17 1.16
C LEU A 67 -16.86 -2.44 0.13
N LYS A 68 -17.07 -3.04 -1.05
CA LYS A 68 -17.96 -2.56 -2.10
C LYS A 68 -19.38 -2.39 -1.59
N ARG A 69 -19.88 -3.39 -0.84
CA ARG A 69 -21.20 -3.32 -0.18
C ARG A 69 -21.25 -2.22 0.91
N ALA A 70 -20.19 -2.08 1.71
CA ALA A 70 -20.14 -1.08 2.78
C ALA A 70 -20.12 0.36 2.24
N LEU A 71 -19.41 0.60 1.13
CA LEU A 71 -19.29 1.92 0.50
C LEU A 71 -20.56 2.36 -0.24
N ARG A 72 -21.51 1.44 -0.50
CA ARG A 72 -22.81 1.72 -1.17
C ARG A 72 -22.70 2.55 -2.46
N ALA A 73 -21.56 2.50 -3.13
CA ALA A 73 -21.28 3.26 -4.34
C ALA A 73 -21.42 2.37 -5.58
N GLU A 74 -21.85 2.94 -6.70
CA GLU A 74 -21.58 2.36 -8.01
C GLU A 74 -20.06 2.44 -8.23
N ILE A 75 -19.37 1.35 -7.94
CA ILE A 75 -17.90 1.30 -8.06
C ILE A 75 -17.56 0.94 -9.51
N ASP A 76 -16.86 1.85 -10.19
CA ASP A 76 -16.20 1.59 -11.46
C ASP A 76 -15.24 0.39 -11.33
N GLU A 77 -15.52 -0.67 -12.09
CA GLU A 77 -14.76 -1.92 -12.04
C GLU A 77 -13.29 -1.75 -12.45
N ALA A 78 -13.00 -0.84 -13.37
CA ALA A 78 -11.63 -0.54 -13.78
C ALA A 78 -10.88 0.20 -12.67
N ALA A 79 -11.55 1.16 -12.01
CA ALA A 79 -10.99 1.83 -10.84
C ALA A 79 -10.72 0.83 -9.71
N TRP A 80 -11.59 -0.15 -9.52
CA TRP A 80 -11.44 -1.20 -8.52
C TRP A 80 -10.29 -2.16 -8.83
N SER A 81 -10.23 -2.66 -10.06
CA SER A 81 -9.15 -3.55 -10.51
C SER A 81 -7.78 -2.90 -10.33
N SER A 82 -7.69 -1.58 -10.55
CA SER A 82 -6.43 -0.84 -10.34
C SER A 82 -5.95 -0.77 -8.88
N LEU A 83 -6.77 -1.16 -7.90
CA LEU A 83 -6.35 -1.25 -6.50
C LEU A 83 -5.57 -2.54 -6.21
N TYR A 84 -5.67 -3.56 -7.07
CA TYR A 84 -4.89 -4.79 -6.97
C TYR A 84 -3.49 -4.56 -7.53
N SER A 85 -2.59 -4.05 -6.69
CA SER A 85 -1.24 -3.70 -7.10
C SER A 85 -0.28 -3.70 -5.92
N THR A 86 0.96 -4.13 -6.18
CA THR A 86 2.11 -3.93 -5.30
C THR A 86 2.75 -2.54 -5.49
N THR A 87 2.32 -1.80 -6.51
CA THR A 87 2.88 -0.51 -6.92
C THR A 87 1.87 0.60 -6.73
N SER A 88 2.28 1.72 -6.13
CA SER A 88 1.41 2.86 -5.93
C SER A 88 1.10 3.57 -7.24
N ARG A 89 -0.01 4.30 -7.25
CA ARG A 89 -0.21 5.39 -8.20
C ARG A 89 0.87 6.46 -7.97
N PRO A 90 1.30 7.20 -9.00
CA PRO A 90 2.23 8.31 -8.83
C PRO A 90 1.68 9.39 -7.89
N PHE A 91 2.54 9.96 -7.05
CA PHE A 91 2.19 11.07 -6.17
C PHE A 91 3.30 12.13 -6.11
N ALA A 92 2.94 13.36 -5.73
CA ALA A 92 3.93 14.42 -5.55
C ALA A 92 4.90 14.07 -4.42
N LYS A 93 6.16 14.49 -4.55
CA LYS A 93 7.14 14.33 -3.46
C LYS A 93 6.61 14.97 -2.17
N PRO A 94 6.59 14.26 -1.02
CA PRO A 94 6.07 14.83 0.22
C PRO A 94 6.90 16.01 0.70
N GLU A 95 6.20 17.01 1.23
CA GLU A 95 6.82 18.16 1.90
C GLU A 95 7.56 17.73 3.16
N SER A 96 7.03 16.74 3.90
CA SER A 96 7.71 16.17 5.07
C SER A 96 9.00 15.41 4.70
N GLY A 97 9.17 15.06 3.43
CA GLY A 97 10.23 14.20 2.93
C GLY A 97 10.11 12.74 3.39
N LYS A 98 8.99 12.36 4.03
CA LYS A 98 8.79 11.03 4.60
C LYS A 98 7.54 10.37 4.01
N ILE A 99 7.66 9.05 3.82
CA ILE A 99 6.59 8.15 3.39
C ILE A 99 6.57 7.02 4.42
N ALA A 100 5.38 6.55 4.79
CA ALA A 100 5.22 5.36 5.63
C ALA A 100 4.31 4.34 4.94
N ILE A 101 4.62 3.06 5.15
CA ILE A 101 3.87 1.89 4.68
C ILE A 101 3.46 1.09 5.92
#